data_AF-A0AAU3RJ91-F1
#
_entry.id   AF-A0AAU3RJ91-F1
#
_cell.length_a   1.000
_cell.length_b   1.000
_cell.length_c   1.000
_cell.angle_alpha   90.00
_cell.angle_beta   90.00
_cell.angle_gamma   90.00
#
_symmetry.space_group_name_H-M   'P 1'
#
loop_
_entity.id
_entity.type
_entity.pdbx_description
1 polymer ?
#
loop_
_entity_poly.entity_id
_entity_poly.type
_entity_poly.pdbx_seq_one_letter_code
_entity_poly.pdbx_strand_id
1 'polypeptide(L)' 'MAETGVREVRLYDVRYACLSWMAINGLPDTVVSSWAGYSGPSFTKQVYVHPDPQSLKVGWDKLSGLLAGSA' A
#
# COMPACT_ATOMS: atom_id res chain seq x y z
N MET A 1 -18.75 12.77 -10.88
CA MET A 1 -18.22 11.44 -11.28
C MET A 1 -18.55 11.05 -12.72
N ALA A 2 -19.67 11.51 -13.29
CA ALA A 2 -19.98 11.28 -14.70
C ALA A 2 -18.87 11.71 -15.67
N GLU A 3 -18.12 12.79 -15.37
CA GLU A 3 -16.98 13.24 -16.19
C GLU A 3 -15.73 12.38 -16.05
N THR A 4 -15.52 11.71 -14.91
CA THR A 4 -14.34 10.89 -14.65
C THR A 4 -14.56 9.41 -14.95
N GLY A 5 -15.81 8.99 -15.21
CA GLY A 5 -16.18 7.59 -15.41
C GLY A 5 -16.07 6.69 -14.17
N VAL A 6 -15.89 7.28 -12.99
CA VAL A 6 -15.72 6.52 -11.73
C VAL A 6 -17.07 6.36 -11.02
N ARG A 7 -17.27 5.22 -10.34
CA ARG A 7 -18.47 4.92 -9.53
C ARG A 7 -18.58 5.85 -8.33
N GLU A 8 -19.79 6.32 -8.01
CA GLU A 8 -20.02 7.10 -6.80
C GLU A 8 -19.57 6.38 -5.52
N VAL A 9 -18.73 7.06 -4.72
CA VAL A 9 -18.07 6.50 -3.54
C VAL A 9 -18.21 7.44 -2.35
N ARG A 10 -18.15 6.86 -1.15
CA ARG A 10 -18.20 7.64 0.10
C ARG A 10 -16.86 8.33 0.32
N LEU A 11 -16.86 9.46 1.03
CA LEU A 11 -15.62 10.14 1.43
C LEU A 11 -14.66 9.22 2.19
N TYR A 12 -15.21 8.27 2.96
CA TYR A 12 -14.43 7.25 3.65
C TYR A 12 -13.63 6.38 2.67
N ASP A 13 -14.21 5.98 1.55
CA ASP A 13 -13.55 5.16 0.54
C ASP A 13 -12.42 5.93 -0.14
N VAL A 14 -12.59 7.24 -0.34
CA VAL A 14 -11.53 8.12 -0.86
C VAL A 14 -10.39 8.26 0.14
N ARG A 15 -10.70 8.49 1.43
CA ARG A 15 -9.70 8.48 2.51
C ARG A 15 -8.92 7.17 2.52
N TYR A 16 -9.63 6.06 2.42
CA TYR A 16 -9.05 4.73 2.38
C TYR A 16 -8.09 4.59 1.19
N ALA A 17 -8.52 4.98 -0.03
CA ALA A 17 -7.69 4.92 -1.22
C ALA A 17 -6.41 5.77 -1.11
N CYS A 18 -6.50 6.99 -0.58
CA CYS A 18 -5.34 7.85 -0.36
C CYS A 18 -4.34 7.24 0.64
N LEU A 19 -4.83 6.70 1.76
CA LEU A 19 -3.98 6.06 2.78
C LEU A 19 -3.33 4.78 2.25
N SER A 20 -4.06 3.95 1.49
CA SER A 20 -3.53 2.78 0.79
C SER A 20 -2.44 3.16 -0.21
N TRP A 21 -2.66 4.20 -1.03
CA TRP A 21 -1.65 4.67 -1.98
C TRP A 21 -0.38 5.14 -1.27
N MET A 22 -0.51 5.91 -0.18
CA MET A 22 0.66 6.35 0.59
C MET A 22 1.44 5.17 1.19
N ALA A 23 0.74 4.18 1.75
CA ALA A 23 1.36 3.02 2.39
C ALA A 23 2.17 2.17 1.41
N ILE A 24 1.74 2.03 0.15
CA ILE A 24 2.44 1.22 -0.84
C ILE A 24 3.51 2.00 -1.63
N ASN A 25 3.44 3.33 -1.67
CA ASN A 25 4.41 4.20 -2.40
C ASN A 25 5.59 4.68 -1.53
N GLY A 26 5.85 4.01 -0.41
CA GLY A 26 7.08 4.21 0.37
C GLY A 26 7.02 5.32 1.41
N LEU A 27 5.84 5.86 1.73
CA LEU A 27 5.73 6.72 2.91
C LEU A 27 5.91 5.87 4.19
N PRO A 28 6.60 6.38 5.23
CA PRO A 28 6.75 5.65 6.47
C PRO A 28 5.40 5.35 7.13
N ASP A 29 5.22 4.14 7.66
CA ASP A 29 3.97 3.71 8.31
C ASP A 29 3.57 4.64 9.47
N THR A 30 4.53 5.23 10.16
CA THR A 30 4.30 6.19 11.26
C THR A 30 3.68 7.50 10.75
N VAL A 31 4.08 7.95 9.57
CA VAL A 31 3.49 9.12 8.91
C VAL A 31 2.07 8.78 8.48
N VAL A 32 1.87 7.68 7.75
CA VAL A 32 0.53 7.26 7.29
C VAL A 32 -0.41 7.04 8.48
N SER A 33 0.08 6.47 9.59
CA SER A 33 -0.64 6.29 10.84
C SER A 33 -1.10 7.61 11.47
N SER A 34 -0.21 8.61 11.46
CA SER A 34 -0.52 9.95 11.97
C SER A 34 -1.62 10.63 11.13
N TRP A 35 -1.56 10.51 9.80
CA TRP A 35 -2.63 10.97 8.91
C TRP A 35 -3.95 10.20 9.11
N ALA A 36 -3.84 8.90 9.38
CA ALA A 36 -4.98 8.04 9.69
C ALA A 36 -5.61 8.34 11.06
N GLY A 37 -4.90 9.04 11.96
CA GLY A 37 -5.34 9.30 13.32
C GLY A 37 -5.23 8.07 14.22
N TYR A 38 -4.35 7.12 13.90
CA TYR A 38 -4.14 5.90 14.67
C TYR A 38 -3.02 6.08 15.69
N SER A 39 -3.10 5.31 16.78
CA SER A 39 -2.11 5.34 17.87
C SER A 39 -0.79 4.66 17.51
N GLY A 40 -0.74 3.91 16.40
CA GLY A 40 0.48 3.23 16.00
C GLY A 40 0.49 2.65 14.57
N PRO A 41 1.69 2.35 14.05
CA PRO A 41 1.91 1.94 12.66
C PRO A 41 1.43 0.52 12.35
N SER A 42 1.40 -0.39 13.34
CA SER A 42 1.04 -1.79 13.13
C SER A 42 -0.37 -1.95 12.52
N PHE A 43 -1.33 -1.18 13.03
CA PHE A 43 -2.71 -1.21 12.50
C PHE A 43 -2.78 -0.63 11.09
N THR A 44 -2.05 0.46 10.83
CA THR A 44 -1.97 1.11 9.51
C THR A 44 -1.51 0.12 8.44
N LYS A 45 -0.46 -0.64 8.72
CA LYS A 45 0.10 -1.61 7.79
C LYS A 45 -0.89 -2.73 7.46
N GLN A 46 -1.56 -3.25 8.50
CA GLN A 46 -2.57 -4.30 8.35
C GLN A 46 -3.78 -3.84 7.51
N VAL A 47 -4.17 -2.56 7.60
CA VAL A 47 -5.37 -2.04 6.95
C VAL A 47 -5.12 -1.63 5.50
N TYR A 48 -3.95 -1.06 5.20
CA TYR A 48 -3.70 -0.32 3.95
C TYR A 48 -2.71 -1.00 3.00
N VAL A 49 -1.93 -1.98 3.47
CA VAL A 49 -0.96 -2.68 2.62
C VAL A 49 -1.53 -4.02 2.19
N HIS A 50 -1.92 -4.09 0.92
CA HIS A 50 -2.40 -5.32 0.28
C HIS A 50 -1.38 -5.79 -0.76
N PRO A 51 -0.73 -6.95 -0.57
CA PRO A 51 0.20 -7.46 -1.55
C PRO A 51 -0.53 -7.83 -2.83
N ASP A 52 -0.14 -7.23 -3.95
CA ASP A 52 -0.63 -7.61 -5.27
C ASP A 52 0.31 -8.65 -5.91
N PRO A 53 -0.17 -9.45 -6.89
CA PRO A 53 0.64 -10.48 -7.54
C PRO A 53 1.95 -9.96 -8.18
N GLN A 54 1.98 -8.73 -8.69
CA GLN A 54 3.19 -8.13 -9.26
C GLN A 54 4.19 -7.81 -8.15
N SER A 55 3.74 -7.26 -7.02
CA SER A 55 4.60 -7.04 -5.85
C SER A 55 5.26 -8.33 -5.36
N LEU A 56 4.51 -9.44 -5.31
CA LEU A 56 5.05 -10.76 -4.95
C LEU A 56 6.09 -11.24 -5.96
N LYS A 57 5.81 -11.07 -7.27
CA LYS A 57 6.76 -11.41 -8.33
C LYS A 57 8.05 -10.60 -8.24
N VAL A 58 7.98 -9.29 -8.00
CA VAL A 58 9.16 -8.44 -7.82
C VAL A 58 10.00 -8.91 -6.63
N GLY A 59 9.36 -9.29 -5.53
CA GLY A 59 10.03 -9.87 -4.37
C GLY A 59 10.77 -11.17 -4.72
N TRP A 60 10.10 -12.07 -5.45
CA TRP A 60 10.70 -13.31 -5.93
C TRP A 60 11.88 -13.07 -6.87
N ASP A 61 11.72 -12.21 -7.88
CA ASP A 61 12.77 -11.95 -8.88
C ASP A 61 14.04 -11.41 -8.19
N LYS A 62 13.89 -10.49 -7.23
CA LYS A 62 15.01 -9.99 -6.42
C LYS A 62 15.68 -11.09 -5.60
N LEU A 63 14.91 -11.92 -4.91
CA LEU A 63 15.44 -13.02 -4.10
C LEU A 63 16.17 -14.05 -4.98
N SER A 64 15.58 -14.41 -6.12
CA SER A 64 16.16 -15.37 -7.06
C SER A 64 17.51 -14.90 -7.61
N GLY A 65 17.65 -13.60 -7.91
CA GLY A 65 18.92 -13.03 -8.35
C GLY A 65 20.02 -13.10 -7.28
N LEU A 66 19.67 -12.89 -6.01
CA LEU A 66 20.61 -13.04 -4.90
C LEU A 66 21.06 -14.50 -4.73
N LEU A 67 20.14 -15.46 -4.88
CA LEU A 67 20.44 -16.88 -4.76
C LEU A 67 21.26 -17.40 -5.95
N ALA A 68 21.02 -16.90 -7.16
CA ALA A 68 21.77 -17.28 -8.35
C ALA A 68 23.21 -16.76 -8.35
N GLY A 69 23.48 -15.63 -7.68
CA GLY A 69 24.82 -15.08 -7.51
C GLY A 69 25.63 -15.67 -6.35
N SER A 70 25.04 -16.57 -5.54
CA SER A 70 25.71 -17.24 -4.43
C SER A 70 26.15 -18.68 -4.74
N ALA A 71 26.18 -19.06 -6.02
CA ALA A 71 26.67 -20.34 -6.53
C ALA A 71 27.96 -20.12 -7.34
#